data_AF-A0A1M5R3J8-F1
#
_entry.id   AF-A0A1M5R3J8-F1
#
_cell.length_a   1.000
_cell.length_b   1.000
_cell.length_c   1.000
_cell.angle_alpha   90.00
_cell.angle_beta   90.00
_cell.angle_gamma   90.00
#
_symmetry.space_group_name_H-M   'P 1'
#
loop_
_entity.id
_entity.type
_entity.pdbx_description
1 polymer ?
#
loop_
_entity_poly.entity_id
_entity_poly.type
_entity_poly.pdbx_seq_one_letter_code
_entity_poly.pdbx_strand_id
1 'polypeptide(L)'
;MNAAAEQFDGQPTPGAAQIRHAKTAHPNLAYPETVIASPDFLPRQPDPSPAPHTPVRPDWLALRREDILDPGLPIIDAHHHLWEFPEKSYGCSDLLADIGQGHNITATVFIECKTGYRTSGAESLRPVGEIEFARSQGERAGGAIDICAGIVGYADLRLGAAVVPALQAQQAAAGGRLRGIRNITVWHADPSLRLSASRPPAGVLSDPMFRMGFRHLAPMGLSFDAWLVHTQLDELRALALDFPGTPIVLNHLGGPIAIGPYTGRRQDVFMAWRGALERLAGCPNVFMKIGGFGMPLFGFEFHRLPVPPSSVQIAAAVRPYAETCLELFGAGRCMFESNFPVDKGSFDYSILWNAFKRLAAGASATETASLFHDTAADFYGLAGDQRSPVPAAR
;
A
#
# COMPACT_ATOMS: atom_id res chain seq x y z
N MET A 1 9.74 37.43 66.55
CA MET A 1 9.83 36.06 65.99
C MET A 1 9.46 36.18 64.52
N ASN A 2 10.48 36.33 63.69
CA ASN A 2 10.40 36.49 62.24
C ASN A 2 10.75 35.14 61.60
N ALA A 3 9.94 34.68 60.65
CA ALA A 3 10.33 33.71 59.63
C ALA A 3 9.46 34.06 58.39
N ALA A 4 10.00 34.83 57.45
CA ALA A 4 10.92 34.42 56.39
C ALA A 4 10.17 33.70 55.26
N ALA A 5 9.98 34.46 54.18
CA ALA A 5 9.59 33.99 52.88
C ALA A 5 10.72 33.17 52.26
N GLU A 6 10.40 32.00 51.71
CA GLU A 6 11.27 31.28 50.80
C GLU A 6 10.64 31.26 49.41
N GLN A 7 11.37 31.89 48.50
CA GLN A 7 11.19 31.85 47.05
C GLN A 7 11.35 30.41 46.57
N PHE A 8 10.33 29.88 45.90
CA PHE A 8 10.52 28.74 45.01
C PHE A 8 11.09 29.26 43.68
N ASP A 9 12.38 29.04 43.52
CA ASP A 9 13.15 29.28 42.31
C ASP A 9 12.70 28.26 41.24
N GLY A 10 11.99 28.75 40.22
CA GLY A 10 11.52 27.95 39.10
C GLY A 10 12.69 27.62 38.17
N GLN A 11 13.28 26.44 38.33
CA GLN A 11 14.19 25.85 37.35
C GLN A 11 13.44 25.61 36.03
N PRO A 12 13.88 26.15 34.88
CA PRO A 12 13.30 25.82 33.59
C PRO A 12 13.73 24.41 33.17
N THR A 13 12.74 23.58 32.85
CA THR A 13 12.91 22.25 32.25
C THR A 13 13.70 22.32 30.93
N PRO A 14 14.73 21.48 30.72
CA PRO A 14 15.46 21.42 29.47
C PRO A 14 14.70 20.53 28.48
N GLY A 15 14.11 21.11 27.43
CA GLY A 15 13.28 20.30 26.53
C GLY A 15 12.69 21.01 25.32
N ALA A 16 13.51 21.71 24.55
CA ALA A 16 13.20 22.01 23.16
C ALA A 16 14.51 21.99 22.38
N ALA A 17 14.97 20.78 22.03
CA ALA A 17 16.05 20.61 21.06
C ALA A 17 15.54 21.14 19.73
N GLN A 18 15.88 22.40 19.45
CA GLN A 18 15.71 23.02 18.16
C GLN A 18 16.35 22.13 17.10
N ILE A 19 15.55 21.85 16.08
CA ILE A 19 15.87 21.18 14.83
C ILE A 19 17.20 21.73 14.30
N ARG A 20 18.30 21.00 14.53
CA ARG A 20 19.47 21.09 13.67
C ARG A 20 19.24 20.16 12.50
N HIS A 21 18.39 20.60 11.57
CA HIS A 21 18.56 20.16 10.20
C HIS A 21 20.00 20.50 9.83
N ALA A 22 20.82 19.48 9.60
CA ALA A 22 21.90 19.65 8.66
C ALA A 22 21.22 20.13 7.37
N LYS A 23 21.34 21.43 7.10
CA LYS A 23 21.00 22.06 5.84
C LYS A 23 21.86 21.41 4.76
N THR A 24 21.44 20.25 4.31
CA THR A 24 21.40 19.93 2.88
C THR A 24 19.93 19.82 2.50
N ALA A 25 19.18 20.89 2.80
CA ALA A 25 18.15 21.30 1.87
C ALA A 25 18.87 21.47 0.54
N HIS A 26 18.65 20.59 -0.42
CA HIS A 26 18.95 20.93 -1.81
C HIS A 26 18.07 22.15 -2.12
N PRO A 27 18.65 23.37 -2.19
CA PRO A 27 17.88 24.54 -2.54
C PRO A 27 17.65 24.43 -4.04
N ASN A 28 16.39 24.38 -4.48
CA ASN A 28 16.03 24.18 -5.87
C ASN A 28 16.64 22.91 -6.50
N LEU A 29 16.03 21.75 -6.27
CA LEU A 29 15.85 20.85 -7.41
C LEU A 29 14.85 21.55 -8.34
N ALA A 30 15.38 22.48 -9.13
CA ALA A 30 14.81 22.75 -10.44
C ALA A 30 14.81 21.41 -11.14
N TYR A 31 13.69 20.72 -11.05
CA TYR A 31 13.39 19.57 -11.87
C TYR A 31 13.69 19.99 -13.31
N PRO A 32 14.73 19.44 -13.97
CA PRO A 32 15.00 19.79 -15.36
C PRO A 32 13.71 19.53 -16.15
N GLU A 33 13.47 20.26 -17.24
CA GLU A 33 12.28 20.09 -18.11
C GLU A 33 12.08 18.63 -18.60
N THR A 34 13.03 17.74 -18.30
CA THR A 34 13.04 16.30 -18.51
C THR A 34 13.16 15.52 -17.18
N VAL A 35 12.16 15.54 -16.29
CA VAL A 35 12.22 14.83 -14.99
C VAL A 35 12.13 13.31 -15.12
N ILE A 36 11.49 12.82 -16.17
CA ILE A 36 11.35 11.38 -16.37
C ILE A 36 11.76 11.04 -17.78
N ALA A 37 13.06 10.78 -17.97
CA ALA A 37 13.46 9.92 -19.07
C ALA A 37 12.68 8.61 -18.86
N SER A 38 11.71 8.33 -19.73
CA SER A 38 11.32 6.94 -19.93
C SER A 38 12.63 6.24 -20.27
N PRO A 39 13.04 5.18 -19.56
CA PRO A 39 14.09 4.35 -20.11
C PRO A 39 13.65 4.02 -21.54
N ASP A 40 14.54 4.22 -22.52
CA ASP A 40 14.26 3.92 -23.91
C ASP A 40 14.01 2.40 -24.03
N PHE A 41 12.80 1.97 -23.67
CA PHE A 41 12.28 0.66 -23.96
C PHE A 41 11.85 0.72 -25.42
N LEU A 42 12.40 -0.21 -26.19
CA LEU A 42 12.33 -0.39 -27.65
C LEU A 42 11.05 0.14 -28.35
N PRO A 43 11.14 0.53 -29.64
CA PRO A 43 10.00 1.06 -30.40
C PRO A 43 8.76 0.18 -30.32
N ARG A 44 7.63 0.84 -30.10
CA ARG A 44 6.32 0.27 -29.77
C ARG A 44 5.73 -0.57 -30.91
N GLN A 45 5.16 -1.71 -30.54
CA GLN A 45 3.98 -2.28 -31.22
C GLN A 45 2.76 -1.94 -30.35
N PRO A 46 1.64 -1.48 -30.94
CA PRO A 46 0.42 -1.25 -30.18
C PRO A 46 -0.10 -2.60 -29.66
N ASP A 47 -0.07 -2.77 -28.33
CA ASP A 47 -0.66 -3.94 -27.68
C ASP A 47 -2.16 -3.66 -27.47
N PRO A 48 -3.08 -4.57 -27.86
CA PRO A 48 -4.45 -4.51 -27.35
C PRO A 48 -4.40 -4.43 -25.82
N SER A 49 -5.24 -3.57 -25.21
CA SER A 49 -5.25 -3.25 -23.76
C SER A 49 -4.71 -4.41 -22.92
N PRO A 50 -3.50 -4.30 -22.33
CA PRO A 50 -2.87 -5.42 -21.65
C PRO A 50 -3.80 -5.95 -20.56
N ALA A 51 -3.81 -7.27 -20.38
CA ALA A 51 -4.48 -7.89 -19.23
C ALA A 51 -3.97 -7.19 -17.95
N PRO A 52 -4.83 -7.02 -16.92
CA PRO A 52 -4.43 -6.28 -15.73
C PRO A 52 -3.23 -6.91 -15.02
N HIS A 53 -2.99 -8.21 -15.22
CA HIS A 53 -1.86 -8.93 -14.65
C HIS A 53 -0.95 -9.44 -15.77
N THR A 54 0.35 -9.21 -15.62
CA THR A 54 1.37 -9.77 -16.52
C THR A 54 1.57 -11.27 -16.23
N PRO A 55 1.62 -12.15 -17.25
CA PRO A 55 1.90 -13.57 -17.05
C PRO A 55 3.26 -13.80 -16.38
N VAL A 56 3.30 -14.67 -15.37
CA VAL A 56 4.53 -15.07 -14.68
C VAL A 56 5.32 -16.03 -15.55
N ARG A 57 6.61 -15.75 -15.77
CA ARG A 57 7.54 -16.60 -16.53
C ARG A 57 8.70 -17.03 -15.63
N PRO A 58 8.60 -18.20 -14.94
CA PRO A 58 9.62 -18.64 -13.98
C PRO A 58 11.04 -18.72 -14.57
N ASP A 59 11.17 -19.26 -15.79
CA ASP A 59 12.49 -19.38 -16.45
C ASP A 59 13.12 -18.01 -16.73
N TRP A 60 12.30 -17.02 -17.11
CA TRP A 60 12.76 -15.66 -17.32
C TRP A 60 13.17 -15.02 -15.99
N LEU A 61 12.36 -15.14 -14.93
CA LEU A 61 12.68 -14.65 -13.58
C LEU A 61 13.99 -15.23 -13.05
N ALA A 62 14.26 -16.52 -13.31
CA ALA A 62 15.47 -17.21 -12.88
C ALA A 62 16.76 -16.69 -13.52
N LEU A 63 16.68 -15.92 -14.61
CA LEU A 63 17.85 -15.29 -15.25
C LEU A 63 18.50 -14.20 -14.39
N ARG A 64 17.85 -13.75 -13.31
CA ARG A 64 18.36 -12.73 -12.40
C ARG A 64 18.36 -13.23 -10.95
N ARG A 65 19.53 -13.14 -10.32
CA ARG A 65 19.72 -13.25 -8.87
C ARG A 65 20.64 -12.13 -8.42
N GLU A 66 20.45 -11.66 -7.20
CA GLU A 66 21.27 -10.65 -6.54
C GLU A 66 21.52 -11.04 -5.09
N ASP A 67 22.64 -10.60 -4.53
CA ASP A 67 22.85 -10.71 -3.09
C ASP A 67 21.80 -9.87 -2.34
N ILE A 68 21.32 -10.41 -1.22
CA ILE A 68 20.33 -9.73 -0.39
C ILE A 68 21.01 -8.59 0.36
N LEU A 69 20.55 -7.36 0.11
CA LEU A 69 20.98 -6.19 0.88
C LEU A 69 20.36 -6.25 2.26
N ASP A 70 21.10 -5.92 3.33
CA ASP A 70 20.62 -5.88 4.72
C ASP A 70 19.65 -7.02 5.10
N PRO A 71 20.08 -8.30 5.02
CA PRO A 71 19.18 -9.45 5.17
C PRO A 71 18.51 -9.53 6.54
N GLY A 72 19.11 -8.94 7.59
CA GLY A 72 18.57 -8.93 8.94
C GLY A 72 17.50 -7.86 9.21
N LEU A 73 17.31 -6.88 8.31
CA LEU A 73 16.31 -5.81 8.49
C LEU A 73 14.90 -6.42 8.57
N PRO A 74 14.15 -6.24 9.68
CA PRO A 74 12.78 -6.73 9.79
C PRO A 74 11.86 -6.03 8.79
N ILE A 75 10.99 -6.81 8.15
CA ILE A 75 10.08 -6.31 7.10
C ILE A 75 8.67 -6.84 7.34
N ILE A 76 7.67 -5.96 7.25
CA ILE A 76 6.27 -6.33 7.07
C ILE A 76 5.90 -6.08 5.61
N ASP A 77 5.48 -7.13 4.91
CA ASP A 77 4.91 -6.97 3.58
C ASP A 77 3.46 -6.48 3.70
N ALA A 78 3.26 -5.18 3.56
CA ALA A 78 1.98 -4.51 3.81
C ALA A 78 0.89 -4.80 2.76
N HIS A 79 1.20 -5.54 1.69
CA HIS A 79 0.21 -5.90 0.69
C HIS A 79 0.66 -7.11 -0.13
N HIS A 80 -0.04 -8.21 0.06
CA HIS A 80 -0.03 -9.32 -0.89
C HIS A 80 -1.45 -9.85 -1.11
N HIS A 81 -1.57 -10.69 -2.10
CA HIS A 81 -2.78 -11.44 -2.42
C HIS A 81 -2.47 -12.93 -2.33
N LEU A 82 -3.43 -13.68 -1.80
CA LEU A 82 -3.50 -15.12 -1.97
C LEU A 82 -4.78 -15.40 -2.74
N TRP A 83 -4.76 -16.28 -3.73
CA TRP A 83 -5.98 -16.60 -4.46
C TRP A 83 -6.04 -18.05 -4.90
N GLU A 84 -7.25 -18.55 -5.02
CA GLU A 84 -7.56 -19.87 -5.52
C GLU A 84 -8.72 -19.74 -6.52
N PHE A 85 -8.35 -19.65 -7.81
CA PHE A 85 -9.28 -19.66 -8.93
C PHE A 85 -9.03 -20.90 -9.79
N PRO A 86 -10.02 -21.39 -10.55
CA PRO A 86 -9.88 -22.61 -11.35
C PRO A 86 -8.69 -22.57 -12.33
N GLU A 87 -8.42 -21.40 -12.90
CA GLU A 87 -7.36 -21.18 -13.91
C GLU A 87 -6.04 -20.65 -13.33
N LYS A 88 -6.02 -20.23 -12.05
CA LYS A 88 -4.80 -19.70 -11.41
C LYS A 88 -4.89 -19.78 -9.88
N SER A 89 -3.82 -20.23 -9.25
CA SER A 89 -3.68 -20.23 -7.80
C SER A 89 -2.35 -19.60 -7.36
N TYR A 90 -2.36 -19.03 -6.16
CA TYR A 90 -1.18 -18.57 -5.44
C TYR A 90 -1.54 -18.58 -3.95
N GLY A 91 -1.07 -19.61 -3.24
CA GLY A 91 -1.37 -19.85 -1.83
C GLY A 91 -0.20 -19.52 -0.91
N CYS A 92 -0.36 -19.83 0.37
CA CYS A 92 0.69 -19.59 1.38
C CYS A 92 2.02 -20.27 1.03
N SER A 93 2.01 -21.47 0.42
CA SER A 93 3.25 -22.17 0.04
C SER A 93 4.01 -21.43 -1.07
N ASP A 94 3.30 -20.84 -2.04
CA ASP A 94 3.91 -20.05 -3.11
C ASP A 94 4.51 -18.75 -2.55
N LEU A 95 3.77 -18.09 -1.65
CA LEU A 95 4.25 -16.90 -0.96
C LEU A 95 5.47 -17.20 -0.08
N LEU A 96 5.47 -18.30 0.67
CA LEU A 96 6.61 -18.72 1.49
C LEU A 96 7.85 -19.03 0.62
N ALA A 97 7.65 -19.59 -0.57
CA ALA A 97 8.76 -19.80 -1.52
C ALA A 97 9.35 -18.47 -2.01
N ASP A 98 8.51 -17.46 -2.27
CA ASP A 98 8.95 -16.13 -2.68
C ASP A 98 9.64 -15.36 -1.55
N ILE A 99 9.07 -15.42 -0.33
CA ILE A 99 9.61 -14.79 0.89
C ILE A 99 10.93 -15.45 1.33
N GLY A 100 11.03 -16.78 1.21
CA GLY A 100 12.18 -17.58 1.63
C GLY A 100 13.48 -17.33 0.87
N GLN A 101 13.52 -16.31 0.00
CA GLN A 101 14.68 -15.94 -0.82
C GLN A 101 15.73 -15.08 -0.07
N GLY A 102 15.53 -14.79 1.22
CA GLY A 102 16.60 -14.34 2.12
C GLY A 102 16.38 -12.98 2.81
N HIS A 103 15.32 -12.25 2.47
CA HIS A 103 14.92 -11.07 3.25
C HIS A 103 14.19 -11.50 4.52
N ASN A 104 14.38 -10.78 5.64
CA ASN A 104 13.73 -11.04 6.91
C ASN A 104 12.30 -10.48 6.96
N ILE A 105 11.38 -11.10 6.21
CA ILE A 105 9.95 -10.83 6.32
C ILE A 105 9.42 -11.45 7.62
N THR A 106 8.86 -10.64 8.51
CA THR A 106 8.36 -11.10 9.81
C THR A 106 6.84 -11.29 9.83
N ALA A 107 6.11 -10.50 9.04
CA ALA A 107 4.66 -10.58 8.92
C ALA A 107 4.18 -10.09 7.55
N THR A 108 2.95 -10.45 7.18
CA THR A 108 2.33 -9.98 5.94
C THR A 108 0.88 -9.56 6.12
N VAL A 109 0.41 -8.66 5.25
CA VAL A 109 -0.99 -8.21 5.22
C VAL A 109 -1.66 -8.69 3.93
N PHE A 110 -2.69 -9.52 4.09
CA PHE A 110 -3.52 -9.99 3.00
C PHE A 110 -4.54 -8.91 2.62
N ILE A 111 -4.68 -8.65 1.33
CA ILE A 111 -5.68 -7.72 0.79
C ILE A 111 -6.68 -8.45 -0.09
N GLU A 112 -7.98 -8.15 0.06
CA GLU A 112 -9.08 -8.76 -0.69
C GLU A 112 -8.79 -8.86 -2.19
N CYS A 113 -9.17 -9.97 -2.81
CA CYS A 113 -8.98 -10.23 -4.23
C CYS A 113 -10.13 -11.04 -4.84
N LYS A 114 -11.26 -11.16 -4.12
CA LYS A 114 -12.46 -11.93 -4.47
C LYS A 114 -12.23 -13.45 -4.52
N THR A 115 -11.28 -13.96 -3.73
CA THR A 115 -11.04 -15.40 -3.61
C THR A 115 -11.93 -16.01 -2.52
N GLY A 116 -12.30 -17.29 -2.69
CA GLY A 116 -12.94 -18.05 -1.60
C GLY A 116 -14.31 -17.53 -1.12
N TYR A 117 -15.01 -16.69 -1.89
CA TYR A 117 -16.35 -16.23 -1.52
C TYR A 117 -17.29 -17.41 -1.32
N ARG A 118 -18.13 -17.35 -0.30
CA ARG A 118 -19.16 -18.38 -0.06
C ARG A 118 -20.10 -18.43 -1.26
N THR A 119 -20.44 -19.64 -1.70
CA THR A 119 -21.29 -19.87 -2.88
C THR A 119 -22.79 -19.85 -2.58
N SER A 120 -23.17 -19.78 -1.30
CA SER A 120 -24.55 -19.73 -0.83
C SER A 120 -24.73 -18.66 0.26
N GLY A 121 -25.99 -18.37 0.61
CA GLY A 121 -26.36 -17.31 1.56
C GLY A 121 -26.51 -15.93 0.90
N ALA A 122 -26.83 -14.93 1.74
CA ALA A 122 -27.02 -13.55 1.32
C ALA A 122 -25.76 -12.99 0.65
N GLU A 123 -25.93 -12.27 -0.46
CA GLU A 123 -24.81 -11.77 -1.28
C GLU A 123 -23.82 -10.92 -0.48
N SER A 124 -24.32 -10.06 0.40
CA SER A 124 -23.51 -9.21 1.29
C SER A 124 -22.64 -9.99 2.29
N LEU A 125 -22.95 -11.26 2.57
CA LEU A 125 -22.22 -12.12 3.49
C LEU A 125 -21.29 -13.12 2.78
N ARG A 126 -21.34 -13.22 1.45
CA ARG A 126 -20.44 -14.10 0.68
C ARG A 126 -18.96 -13.74 0.83
N PRO A 127 -18.55 -12.45 0.90
CA PRO A 127 -17.17 -12.07 1.11
C PRO A 127 -16.55 -12.57 2.42
N VAL A 128 -17.36 -12.97 3.41
CA VAL A 128 -16.84 -13.58 4.66
C VAL A 128 -16.02 -14.84 4.36
N GLY A 129 -16.32 -15.56 3.29
CA GLY A 129 -15.53 -16.73 2.86
C GLY A 129 -14.07 -16.39 2.51
N GLU A 130 -13.80 -15.18 2.01
CA GLU A 130 -12.43 -14.73 1.74
C GLU A 130 -11.63 -14.53 3.03
N ILE A 131 -12.29 -14.08 4.09
CA ILE A 131 -11.68 -13.93 5.40
C ILE A 131 -11.32 -15.29 6.00
N GLU A 132 -12.24 -16.25 5.90
CA GLU A 132 -12.03 -17.64 6.32
C GLU A 132 -10.86 -18.27 5.54
N PHE A 133 -10.84 -18.06 4.23
CA PHE A 133 -9.74 -18.48 3.37
C PHE A 133 -8.40 -17.87 3.80
N ALA A 134 -8.28 -16.54 3.87
CA ALA A 134 -7.03 -15.87 4.22
C ALA A 134 -6.51 -16.29 5.59
N ARG A 135 -7.40 -16.42 6.58
CA ARG A 135 -7.06 -16.94 7.91
C ARG A 135 -6.50 -18.36 7.83
N SER A 136 -7.18 -19.27 7.11
CA SER A 136 -6.70 -20.65 6.96
C SER A 136 -5.34 -20.74 6.26
N GLN A 137 -5.04 -19.83 5.33
CA GLN A 137 -3.73 -19.75 4.69
C GLN A 137 -2.63 -19.36 5.69
N GLY A 138 -2.90 -18.39 6.58
CA GLY A 138 -2.00 -18.02 7.67
C GLY A 138 -1.79 -19.18 8.65
N GLU A 139 -2.85 -19.86 9.08
CA GLU A 139 -2.78 -21.03 9.96
C GLU A 139 -1.97 -22.17 9.34
N ARG A 140 -2.15 -22.43 8.04
CA ARG A 140 -1.43 -23.46 7.29
C ARG A 140 0.05 -23.14 7.09
N ALA A 141 0.42 -21.86 6.99
CA ALA A 141 1.82 -21.46 6.88
C ALA A 141 2.63 -21.88 8.12
N GLY A 142 2.02 -21.83 9.32
CA GLY A 142 2.46 -22.56 10.52
C GLY A 142 3.92 -22.37 10.96
N GLY A 143 4.52 -21.19 10.69
CA GLY A 143 5.96 -20.96 10.84
C GLY A 143 6.33 -19.68 11.60
N ALA A 144 7.61 -19.29 11.51
CA ALA A 144 8.15 -18.10 12.17
C ALA A 144 7.66 -16.77 11.57
N ILE A 145 7.14 -16.82 10.33
CA ILE A 145 6.60 -15.65 9.62
C ILE A 145 5.09 -15.63 9.82
N ASP A 146 4.54 -14.52 10.35
CA ASP A 146 3.10 -14.38 10.56
C ASP A 146 2.40 -13.98 9.26
N ILE A 147 2.14 -14.99 8.41
CA ILE A 147 1.41 -14.81 7.16
C ILE A 147 -0.05 -14.42 7.46
N CYS A 148 -0.54 -13.40 6.75
CA CYS A 148 -1.87 -12.83 6.99
C CYS A 148 -2.05 -12.36 8.45
N ALA A 149 -1.02 -11.76 9.04
CA ALA A 149 -1.09 -11.13 10.37
C ALA A 149 -2.18 -10.05 10.41
N GLY A 150 -2.33 -9.32 9.30
CA GLY A 150 -3.48 -8.47 9.00
C GLY A 150 -4.25 -8.98 7.80
N ILE A 151 -5.58 -8.86 7.85
CA ILE A 151 -6.50 -9.18 6.76
C ILE A 151 -7.33 -7.93 6.46
N VAL A 152 -7.29 -7.48 5.21
CA VAL A 152 -8.15 -6.42 4.68
C VAL A 152 -9.20 -7.07 3.78
N GLY A 153 -10.45 -7.03 4.23
CA GLY A 153 -11.58 -7.69 3.57
C GLY A 153 -12.32 -6.81 2.57
N TYR A 154 -13.29 -7.40 1.87
CA TYR A 154 -14.28 -6.65 1.10
C TYR A 154 -15.63 -6.67 1.81
N ALA A 155 -16.22 -5.50 2.03
CA ALA A 155 -17.65 -5.37 2.31
C ALA A 155 -18.20 -4.29 1.36
N ASP A 156 -19.39 -4.50 0.79
CA ASP A 156 -19.98 -3.49 -0.08
C ASP A 156 -20.47 -2.28 0.74
N LEU A 157 -19.61 -1.27 0.88
CA LEU A 157 -19.94 -0.05 1.60
C LEU A 157 -21.09 0.74 0.95
N ARG A 158 -21.44 0.46 -0.31
CA ARG A 158 -22.60 1.08 -0.98
C ARG A 158 -23.94 0.55 -0.47
N LEU A 159 -23.93 -0.46 0.41
CA LEU A 159 -25.11 -0.86 1.17
C LEU A 159 -25.47 0.16 2.28
N GLY A 160 -24.61 1.16 2.54
CA GLY A 160 -24.83 2.11 3.61
C GLY A 160 -24.87 1.43 4.97
N ALA A 161 -25.81 1.79 5.84
CA ALA A 161 -25.97 1.18 7.16
C ALA A 161 -26.22 -0.35 7.11
N ALA A 162 -26.74 -0.88 5.99
CA ALA A 162 -26.97 -2.31 5.82
C ALA A 162 -25.67 -3.13 5.63
N VAL A 163 -24.50 -2.48 5.57
CA VAL A 163 -23.19 -3.16 5.54
C VAL A 163 -22.79 -3.75 6.89
N VAL A 164 -23.34 -3.25 8.01
CA VAL A 164 -22.90 -3.58 9.37
C VAL A 164 -22.89 -5.10 9.65
N PRO A 165 -23.93 -5.89 9.29
CA PRO A 165 -23.90 -7.33 9.51
C PRO A 165 -22.74 -8.04 8.78
N ALA A 166 -22.36 -7.56 7.59
CA ALA A 166 -21.24 -8.11 6.85
C ALA A 166 -19.90 -7.80 7.53
N LEU A 167 -19.72 -6.58 8.04
CA LEU A 167 -18.52 -6.20 8.80
C LEU A 167 -18.39 -7.03 10.09
N GLN A 168 -19.48 -7.19 10.84
CA GLN A 168 -19.50 -8.01 12.06
C GLN A 168 -19.18 -9.48 11.78
N ALA A 169 -19.76 -10.05 10.71
CA ALA A 169 -19.48 -11.42 10.30
C ALA A 169 -18.01 -11.62 9.90
N GLN A 170 -17.40 -10.66 9.21
CA GLN A 170 -15.98 -10.70 8.89
C GLN A 170 -15.09 -10.61 10.14
N GLN A 171 -15.41 -9.74 11.09
CA GLN A 171 -14.67 -9.66 12.36
C GLN A 171 -14.70 -11.00 13.12
N ALA A 172 -15.88 -11.63 13.20
CA ALA A 172 -16.03 -12.94 13.83
C ALA A 172 -15.23 -14.04 13.12
N ALA A 173 -15.21 -14.04 11.78
CA ALA A 173 -14.48 -15.02 11.00
C ALA A 173 -12.95 -14.86 11.10
N ALA A 174 -12.46 -13.62 11.16
CA ALA A 174 -11.03 -13.31 11.08
C ALA A 174 -10.20 -13.71 12.32
N GLY A 175 -10.84 -14.05 13.44
CA GLY A 175 -10.12 -14.43 14.66
C GLY A 175 -9.21 -13.31 15.18
N GLY A 176 -9.66 -12.05 15.10
CA GLY A 176 -8.89 -10.88 15.53
C GLY A 176 -7.92 -10.31 14.49
N ARG A 177 -7.82 -10.91 13.29
CA ARG A 177 -6.90 -10.47 12.22
C ARG A 177 -7.53 -9.50 11.22
N LEU A 178 -8.83 -9.18 11.30
CA LEU A 178 -9.45 -8.19 10.39
C LEU A 178 -8.99 -6.78 10.79
N ARG A 179 -8.28 -6.10 9.90
CA ARG A 179 -7.70 -4.77 10.17
C ARG A 179 -8.27 -3.64 9.32
N GLY A 180 -8.88 -3.98 8.19
CA GLY A 180 -9.46 -2.98 7.31
C GLY A 180 -10.41 -3.55 6.27
N ILE A 181 -10.97 -2.65 5.48
CA ILE A 181 -11.82 -2.96 4.32
C ILE A 181 -11.24 -2.28 3.08
N ARG A 182 -11.33 -2.96 1.94
CA ARG A 182 -11.05 -2.38 0.62
C ARG A 182 -12.28 -2.49 -0.27
N ASN A 183 -12.58 -1.39 -0.96
CA ASN A 183 -13.39 -1.42 -2.16
C ASN A 183 -12.55 -0.84 -3.30
N ILE A 184 -12.30 -1.65 -4.33
CA ILE A 184 -11.64 -1.16 -5.54
C ILE A 184 -12.55 -0.11 -6.20
N THR A 185 -12.06 1.12 -6.31
CA THR A 185 -12.79 2.27 -6.90
C THR A 185 -12.15 2.79 -8.19
N VAL A 186 -11.11 2.12 -8.69
CA VAL A 186 -10.42 2.42 -9.95
C VAL A 186 -11.41 2.63 -11.09
N TRP A 187 -11.49 3.87 -11.58
CA TRP A 187 -12.36 4.26 -12.68
C TRP A 187 -11.65 5.25 -13.61
N HIS A 188 -11.97 5.19 -14.90
CA HIS A 188 -11.53 6.15 -15.90
C HIS A 188 -12.60 6.33 -16.99
N ALA A 189 -12.70 7.54 -17.56
CA ALA A 189 -13.72 7.87 -18.57
C ALA A 189 -13.53 7.12 -19.90
N ASP A 190 -12.28 6.80 -20.26
CA ASP A 190 -11.95 5.97 -21.42
C ASP A 190 -12.26 4.48 -21.12
N PRO A 191 -13.29 3.88 -21.75
CA PRO A 191 -13.71 2.51 -21.48
C PRO A 191 -12.76 1.46 -22.05
N SER A 192 -11.80 1.86 -22.90
CA SER A 192 -10.78 0.96 -23.45
C SER A 192 -9.72 0.59 -22.41
N LEU A 193 -9.52 1.43 -21.40
CA LEU A 193 -8.55 1.17 -20.34
C LEU A 193 -9.04 0.08 -19.38
N ARG A 194 -8.26 -1.00 -19.25
CA ARG A 194 -8.41 -1.99 -18.17
C ARG A 194 -7.37 -1.77 -17.08
N LEU A 195 -7.69 -0.87 -16.15
CA LEU A 195 -6.77 -0.45 -15.07
C LEU A 195 -6.82 -1.36 -13.83
N SER A 196 -7.85 -2.20 -13.71
CA SER A 196 -8.03 -3.10 -12.57
C SER A 196 -8.81 -4.35 -12.98
N ALA A 197 -8.72 -5.40 -12.15
CA ALA A 197 -9.54 -6.60 -12.27
C ALA A 197 -11.03 -6.32 -12.02
N SER A 198 -11.36 -5.24 -11.28
CA SER A 198 -12.74 -4.78 -11.06
C SER A 198 -13.07 -3.55 -11.90
N ARG A 199 -14.37 -3.38 -12.19
CA ARG A 199 -14.92 -2.25 -12.98
C ARG A 199 -16.03 -1.52 -12.20
N PRO A 200 -15.67 -0.79 -11.13
CA PRO A 200 -16.64 0.03 -10.39
C PRO A 200 -17.17 1.18 -11.27
N PRO A 201 -18.35 1.73 -10.94
CA PRO A 201 -18.85 2.95 -11.59
C PRO A 201 -18.01 4.18 -11.18
N ALA A 202 -18.20 5.31 -11.88
CA ALA A 202 -17.61 6.59 -11.50
C ALA A 202 -18.15 7.06 -10.13
N GLY A 203 -17.34 7.82 -9.39
CA GLY A 203 -17.81 8.56 -8.22
C GLY A 203 -18.15 7.71 -6.98
N VAL A 204 -17.65 6.47 -6.87
CA VAL A 204 -17.96 5.58 -5.73
C VAL A 204 -17.60 6.24 -4.39
N LEU A 205 -16.45 6.93 -4.29
CA LEU A 205 -16.05 7.59 -3.03
C LEU A 205 -16.96 8.78 -2.69
N SER A 206 -17.62 9.36 -3.69
CA SER A 206 -18.56 10.47 -3.56
C SER A 206 -20.01 10.02 -3.33
N ASP A 207 -20.32 8.74 -3.54
CA ASP A 207 -21.66 8.17 -3.36
C ASP A 207 -22.12 8.31 -1.89
N PRO A 208 -23.27 8.95 -1.61
CA PRO A 208 -23.78 9.09 -0.24
C PRO A 208 -24.00 7.75 0.47
N MET A 209 -24.38 6.70 -0.25
CA MET A 209 -24.54 5.37 0.32
C MET A 209 -23.18 4.76 0.69
N PHE A 210 -22.17 4.94 -0.16
CA PHE A 210 -20.80 4.54 0.16
C PHE A 210 -20.29 5.25 1.41
N ARG A 211 -20.44 6.58 1.49
CA ARG A 211 -20.04 7.38 2.68
C ARG A 211 -20.82 6.95 3.93
N MET A 212 -22.10 6.60 3.79
CA MET A 212 -22.90 6.05 4.89
C MET A 212 -22.39 4.68 5.36
N GLY A 213 -21.89 3.82 4.47
CA GLY A 213 -21.26 2.56 4.87
C GLY A 213 -19.89 2.80 5.50
N PHE A 214 -19.08 3.65 4.87
CA PHE A 214 -17.72 4.02 5.29
C PHE A 214 -17.67 4.54 6.73
N ARG A 215 -18.68 5.29 7.16
CA ARG A 215 -18.77 5.84 8.53
C ARG A 215 -18.70 4.77 9.63
N HIS A 216 -19.01 3.51 9.31
CA HIS A 216 -19.00 2.41 10.26
C HIS A 216 -17.59 1.83 10.51
N LEU A 217 -16.61 2.15 9.66
CA LEU A 217 -15.26 1.58 9.77
C LEU A 217 -14.54 2.02 11.06
N ALA A 218 -14.46 3.33 11.33
CA ALA A 218 -13.77 3.85 12.51
C ALA A 218 -14.36 3.35 13.85
N PRO A 219 -15.69 3.37 14.09
CA PRO A 219 -16.28 2.80 15.30
C PRO A 219 -16.00 1.31 15.50
N MET A 220 -15.70 0.58 14.42
CA MET A 220 -15.35 -0.85 14.45
C MET A 220 -13.84 -1.09 14.47
N GLY A 221 -13.02 -0.03 14.54
CA GLY A 221 -11.56 -0.12 14.54
C GLY A 221 -10.96 -0.59 13.22
N LEU A 222 -11.66 -0.39 12.10
CA LEU A 222 -11.23 -0.82 10.77
C LEU A 222 -10.66 0.36 9.97
N SER A 223 -9.55 0.13 9.28
CA SER A 223 -9.00 1.05 8.28
C SER A 223 -9.65 0.89 6.91
N PHE A 224 -9.35 1.81 5.99
CA PHE A 224 -9.70 1.70 4.58
C PHE A 224 -8.47 1.67 3.68
N ASP A 225 -8.33 0.61 2.90
CA ASP A 225 -7.35 0.51 1.82
C ASP A 225 -7.98 1.10 0.54
N ALA A 226 -7.44 2.22 0.06
CA ALA A 226 -7.95 2.94 -1.10
C ALA A 226 -7.20 2.53 -2.37
N TRP A 227 -7.81 1.67 -3.19
CA TRP A 227 -7.31 1.38 -4.54
C TRP A 227 -8.11 2.16 -5.61
N LEU A 228 -7.46 3.18 -6.18
CA LEU A 228 -7.94 4.14 -7.17
C LEU A 228 -6.78 4.62 -8.05
N VAL A 229 -7.06 5.47 -9.05
CA VAL A 229 -6.02 6.09 -9.90
C VAL A 229 -5.92 7.59 -9.70
N HIS A 230 -4.80 8.19 -10.15
CA HIS A 230 -4.42 9.56 -9.80
C HIS A 230 -5.49 10.62 -10.12
N THR A 231 -6.32 10.38 -11.13
CA THR A 231 -7.45 11.25 -11.50
C THR A 231 -8.58 11.30 -10.46
N GLN A 232 -8.58 10.39 -9.49
CA GLN A 232 -9.58 10.28 -8.43
C GLN A 232 -9.04 10.72 -7.05
N LEU A 233 -7.80 11.22 -6.96
CA LEU A 233 -7.18 11.57 -5.68
C LEU A 233 -7.91 12.70 -4.93
N ASP A 234 -8.54 13.63 -5.64
CA ASP A 234 -9.36 14.67 -5.00
C ASP A 234 -10.66 14.10 -4.39
N GLU A 235 -11.23 13.01 -4.94
CA GLU A 235 -12.35 12.31 -4.30
C GLU A 235 -11.92 11.64 -2.99
N LEU A 236 -10.73 11.03 -2.97
CA LEU A 236 -10.17 10.44 -1.74
C LEU A 236 -9.89 11.51 -0.69
N ARG A 237 -9.34 12.65 -1.10
CA ARG A 237 -9.13 13.79 -0.20
C ARG A 237 -10.45 14.25 0.41
N ALA A 238 -11.50 14.41 -0.39
CA ALA A 238 -12.81 14.79 0.13
C ALA A 238 -13.34 13.77 1.14
N LEU A 239 -13.15 12.46 0.89
CA LEU A 239 -13.51 11.41 1.83
C LEU A 239 -12.70 11.51 3.13
N ALA A 240 -11.38 11.70 3.04
CA ALA A 240 -10.49 11.80 4.21
C ALA A 240 -10.85 13.00 5.11
N LEU A 241 -11.23 14.15 4.49
CA LEU A 241 -11.67 15.34 5.21
C LEU A 241 -13.00 15.15 5.94
N ASP A 242 -13.94 14.42 5.36
CA ASP A 242 -15.23 14.13 5.99
C ASP A 242 -15.13 13.09 7.12
N PHE A 243 -14.12 12.22 7.07
CA PHE A 243 -13.93 11.13 8.01
C PHE A 243 -12.52 11.14 8.62
N PRO A 244 -12.13 12.19 9.36
CA PRO A 244 -10.78 12.33 9.90
C PRO A 244 -10.42 11.26 10.95
N GLY A 245 -11.42 10.58 11.52
CA GLY A 245 -11.25 9.48 12.47
C GLY A 245 -11.03 8.10 11.84
N THR A 246 -11.21 7.95 10.52
CA THR A 246 -10.95 6.68 9.82
C THR A 246 -9.55 6.69 9.23
N PRO A 247 -8.66 5.76 9.61
CA PRO A 247 -7.37 5.60 8.95
C PRO A 247 -7.56 5.14 7.50
N ILE A 248 -6.89 5.80 6.57
CA ILE A 248 -6.93 5.50 5.15
C ILE A 248 -5.51 5.25 4.66
N VAL A 249 -5.30 4.22 3.87
CA VAL A 249 -4.03 4.03 3.15
C VAL A 249 -4.28 4.05 1.65
N LEU A 250 -3.53 4.89 0.94
CA LEU A 250 -3.54 4.97 -0.51
C LEU A 250 -2.61 3.88 -1.08
N ASN A 251 -3.16 2.96 -1.87
CA ASN A 251 -2.40 1.85 -2.41
C ASN A 251 -1.62 2.26 -3.67
N HIS A 252 -0.48 1.61 -3.90
CA HIS A 252 0.28 1.67 -5.14
C HIS A 252 0.50 3.11 -5.64
N LEU A 253 1.04 3.99 -4.79
CA LEU A 253 1.28 5.40 -5.12
C LEU A 253 0.03 6.20 -5.55
N GLY A 254 -1.18 5.66 -5.45
CA GLY A 254 -2.39 6.25 -6.03
C GLY A 254 -2.48 6.18 -7.55
N GLY A 255 -1.80 5.23 -8.19
CA GLY A 255 -1.99 4.87 -9.60
C GLY A 255 -1.82 6.00 -10.63
N PRO A 256 -0.67 6.67 -10.73
CA PRO A 256 -0.28 7.46 -11.90
C PRO A 256 -0.27 6.60 -13.16
N ILE A 257 -1.19 6.87 -14.09
CA ILE A 257 -1.41 6.05 -15.30
C ILE A 257 -0.43 6.47 -16.39
N ALA A 258 0.23 5.52 -17.05
CA ALA A 258 1.15 5.79 -18.16
C ALA A 258 0.75 5.11 -19.48
N ILE A 259 -0.46 4.53 -19.55
CA ILE A 259 -1.00 3.80 -20.71
C ILE A 259 -2.20 4.52 -21.35
N GLY A 260 -2.61 4.06 -22.55
CA GLY A 260 -3.71 4.62 -23.33
C GLY A 260 -3.53 6.12 -23.60
N PRO A 261 -4.47 7.00 -23.20
CA PRO A 261 -4.39 8.44 -23.48
C PRO A 261 -3.22 9.16 -22.76
N TYR A 262 -2.56 8.49 -21.82
CA TYR A 262 -1.38 8.99 -21.10
C TYR A 262 -0.05 8.51 -21.69
N THR A 263 -0.11 7.68 -22.72
CA THR A 263 1.07 7.13 -23.40
C THR A 263 1.95 8.27 -23.95
N GLY A 264 3.20 8.35 -23.50
CA GLY A 264 4.12 9.43 -23.88
C GLY A 264 3.92 10.75 -23.14
N ARG A 265 2.98 10.83 -22.18
CA ARG A 265 2.71 12.02 -21.35
C ARG A 265 3.04 11.81 -19.87
N ARG A 266 4.08 11.02 -19.59
CA ARG A 266 4.45 10.65 -18.21
C ARG A 266 4.75 11.87 -17.33
N GLN A 267 5.38 12.90 -17.90
CA GLN A 267 5.69 14.13 -17.20
C GLN A 267 4.42 14.87 -16.75
N ASP A 268 3.45 15.04 -17.65
CA ASP A 268 2.18 15.70 -17.35
C ASP A 268 1.41 14.97 -16.24
N VAL A 269 1.38 13.63 -16.34
CA VAL A 269 0.76 12.77 -15.32
C VAL A 269 1.47 12.92 -13.98
N PHE A 270 2.80 12.92 -13.97
CA PHE A 270 3.58 13.09 -12.75
C PHE A 270 3.27 14.42 -12.07
N MET A 271 3.20 15.53 -12.82
CA MET A 271 2.88 16.84 -12.27
C MET A 271 1.45 16.89 -11.69
N ALA A 272 0.47 16.35 -12.42
CA ALA A 272 -0.91 16.27 -11.93
C ALA A 272 -1.04 15.41 -10.67
N TRP A 273 -0.39 14.24 -10.69
CA TRP A 273 -0.33 13.30 -9.56
C TRP A 273 0.33 13.92 -8.33
N ARG A 274 1.51 14.55 -8.49
CA ARG A 274 2.22 15.24 -7.39
C ARG A 274 1.34 16.31 -6.75
N GLY A 275 0.72 17.17 -7.57
CA GLY A 275 -0.15 18.24 -7.06
C GLY A 275 -1.36 17.70 -6.30
N ALA A 276 -1.92 16.56 -6.73
CA ALA A 276 -3.00 15.90 -6.00
C ALA A 276 -2.52 15.25 -4.70
N LEU A 277 -1.34 14.63 -4.69
CA LEU A 277 -0.73 14.08 -3.47
C LEU A 277 -0.39 15.15 -2.45
N GLU A 278 0.09 16.33 -2.87
CA GLU A 278 0.38 17.44 -1.95
C GLU A 278 -0.87 17.86 -1.18
N ARG A 279 -2.01 17.95 -1.88
CA ARG A 279 -3.32 18.24 -1.23
C ARG A 279 -3.78 17.11 -0.31
N LEU A 280 -3.53 15.85 -0.70
CA LEU A 280 -3.91 14.68 0.08
C LEU A 280 -3.03 14.52 1.34
N ALA A 281 -1.74 14.83 1.25
CA ALA A 281 -0.79 14.73 2.35
C ALA A 281 -1.14 15.63 3.55
N GLY A 282 -1.90 16.70 3.30
CA GLY A 282 -2.50 17.55 4.34
C GLY A 282 -3.58 16.86 5.18
N CYS A 283 -4.01 15.65 4.83
CA CYS A 283 -4.92 14.84 5.63
C CYS A 283 -4.09 13.90 6.54
N PRO A 284 -4.07 14.11 7.87
CA PRO A 284 -3.19 13.36 8.77
C PRO A 284 -3.57 11.88 8.91
N ASN A 285 -4.82 11.53 8.62
CA ASN A 285 -5.33 10.15 8.63
C ASN A 285 -5.03 9.37 7.34
N VAL A 286 -4.32 9.96 6.37
CA VAL A 286 -3.95 9.30 5.10
C VAL A 286 -2.49 8.86 5.11
N PHE A 287 -2.30 7.59 4.82
CA PHE A 287 -1.04 6.87 4.66
C PHE A 287 -0.84 6.46 3.20
N MET A 288 0.37 6.02 2.85
CA MET A 288 0.76 5.66 1.48
C MET A 288 1.45 4.29 1.46
N LYS A 289 1.03 3.41 0.55
CA LYS A 289 1.84 2.26 0.15
C LYS A 289 2.66 2.57 -1.10
N ILE A 290 3.96 2.26 -1.01
CA ILE A 290 4.93 2.44 -2.08
C ILE A 290 5.25 1.06 -2.66
N GLY A 291 4.59 0.72 -3.76
CA GLY A 291 4.76 -0.55 -4.48
C GLY A 291 3.80 -0.66 -5.66
N GLY A 292 3.57 -1.88 -6.14
CA GLY A 292 2.72 -2.14 -7.31
C GLY A 292 3.37 -1.83 -8.67
N PHE A 293 4.68 -1.56 -8.70
CA PHE A 293 5.43 -1.12 -9.88
C PHE A 293 5.41 -2.12 -11.04
N GLY A 294 5.10 -3.38 -10.76
CA GLY A 294 4.97 -4.42 -11.77
C GLY A 294 3.70 -4.31 -12.60
N MET A 295 2.70 -3.53 -12.16
CA MET A 295 1.43 -3.39 -12.88
C MET A 295 1.60 -2.63 -14.21
N PRO A 296 0.99 -3.12 -15.32
CA PRO A 296 1.07 -2.47 -16.63
C PRO A 296 0.63 -1.00 -16.65
N LEU A 297 -0.29 -0.60 -15.76
CA LEU A 297 -0.80 0.78 -15.69
C LEU A 297 0.29 1.82 -15.47
N PHE A 298 1.39 1.46 -14.79
CA PHE A 298 2.51 2.35 -14.55
C PHE A 298 3.45 2.48 -15.75
N GLY A 299 3.30 1.64 -16.78
CA GLY A 299 4.04 1.74 -18.04
C GLY A 299 5.56 1.61 -17.92
N PHE A 300 6.07 0.94 -16.89
CA PHE A 300 7.51 0.66 -16.76
C PHE A 300 7.97 -0.51 -17.65
N GLU A 301 7.03 -1.36 -18.09
CA GLU A 301 7.27 -2.44 -19.06
C GLU A 301 8.43 -3.39 -18.73
N PHE A 302 8.77 -3.55 -17.44
CA PHE A 302 9.86 -4.43 -16.99
C PHE A 302 9.75 -5.85 -17.55
N HIS A 303 8.53 -6.37 -17.66
CA HIS A 303 8.22 -7.67 -18.22
C HIS A 303 8.53 -7.83 -19.71
N ARG A 304 8.88 -6.76 -20.43
CA ARG A 304 9.29 -6.83 -21.85
C ARG A 304 10.81 -6.88 -22.02
N LEU A 305 11.57 -6.72 -20.94
CA LEU A 305 13.02 -6.80 -20.99
C LEU A 305 13.48 -8.22 -21.34
N PRO A 306 14.59 -8.39 -22.09
CA PRO A 306 15.12 -9.70 -22.43
C PRO A 306 15.56 -10.50 -21.20
N VAL A 307 15.92 -9.81 -20.12
CA VAL A 307 16.22 -10.37 -18.79
C VAL A 307 15.46 -9.57 -17.74
N PRO A 308 15.09 -10.15 -16.58
CA PRO A 308 14.45 -9.41 -15.51
C PRO A 308 15.30 -8.20 -15.08
N PRO A 309 14.64 -7.06 -14.75
CA PRO A 309 15.35 -5.88 -14.31
C PRO A 309 16.12 -6.17 -13.02
N SER A 310 17.27 -5.52 -12.85
CA SER A 310 17.96 -5.49 -11.56
C SER A 310 17.22 -4.59 -10.56
N SER A 311 17.53 -4.75 -9.27
CA SER A 311 16.99 -3.86 -8.23
C SER A 311 17.42 -2.41 -8.43
N VAL A 312 18.58 -2.17 -9.04
CA VAL A 312 19.06 -0.84 -9.44
C VAL A 312 18.16 -0.23 -10.53
N GLN A 313 17.79 -1.02 -11.54
CA GLN A 313 16.91 -0.57 -12.62
C GLN A 313 15.50 -0.27 -12.11
N ILE A 314 14.95 -1.13 -11.25
CA ILE A 314 13.65 -0.88 -10.61
C ILE A 314 13.72 0.40 -9.78
N ALA A 315 14.69 0.50 -8.86
CA ALA A 315 14.83 1.66 -7.98
C ALA A 315 14.98 2.95 -8.78
N ALA A 316 15.82 2.98 -9.83
CA ALA A 316 16.01 4.17 -10.66
C ALA A 316 14.70 4.62 -11.36
N ALA A 317 13.93 3.67 -11.90
CA ALA A 317 12.68 3.99 -12.60
C ALA A 317 11.59 4.55 -11.69
N VAL A 318 11.50 4.07 -10.45
CA VAL A 318 10.42 4.43 -9.52
C VAL A 318 10.81 5.54 -8.53
N ARG A 319 12.10 5.86 -8.41
CA ARG A 319 12.67 6.84 -7.48
C ARG A 319 11.92 8.18 -7.47
N PRO A 320 11.61 8.82 -8.61
CA PRO A 320 10.89 10.11 -8.60
C PRO A 320 9.54 10.04 -7.87
N TYR A 321 8.83 8.91 -7.99
CA TYR A 321 7.55 8.70 -7.32
C TYR A 321 7.75 8.39 -5.83
N ALA A 322 8.66 7.48 -5.50
CA ALA A 322 8.94 7.12 -4.11
C ALA A 322 9.42 8.34 -3.30
N GLU A 323 10.38 9.10 -3.81
CA GLU A 323 10.92 10.30 -3.14
C GLU A 323 9.85 11.38 -2.97
N THR A 324 8.96 11.57 -3.96
CA THR A 324 7.82 12.50 -3.82
C THR A 324 6.87 12.07 -2.70
N CYS A 325 6.57 10.76 -2.58
CA CYS A 325 5.75 10.27 -1.47
C CYS A 325 6.43 10.49 -0.11
N LEU A 326 7.73 10.20 0.00
CA LEU A 326 8.50 10.40 1.23
C LEU A 326 8.60 11.88 1.62
N GLU A 327 8.80 12.77 0.64
CA GLU A 327 8.82 14.24 0.83
C GLU A 327 7.49 14.75 1.41
N LEU A 328 6.36 14.28 0.86
CA LEU A 328 5.04 14.80 1.21
C LEU A 328 4.45 14.16 2.48
N PHE A 329 4.64 12.85 2.67
CA PHE A 329 3.99 12.10 3.75
C PHE A 329 4.92 11.84 4.94
N GLY A 330 6.23 11.77 4.70
CA GLY A 330 7.23 11.31 5.67
C GLY A 330 7.21 9.79 5.85
N ALA A 331 8.33 9.24 6.33
CA ALA A 331 8.50 7.79 6.52
C ALA A 331 7.44 7.17 7.47
N GLY A 332 7.01 7.91 8.50
CA GLY A 332 5.98 7.45 9.44
C GLY A 332 4.56 7.34 8.87
N ARG A 333 4.34 7.75 7.61
CA ARG A 333 3.08 7.54 6.88
C ARG A 333 3.26 6.81 5.54
N CYS A 334 4.48 6.33 5.26
CA CYS A 334 4.78 5.53 4.08
C CYS A 334 5.18 4.11 4.50
N MET A 335 4.75 3.11 3.74
CA MET A 335 5.16 1.72 3.91
C MET A 335 5.44 1.09 2.54
N PHE A 336 6.47 0.25 2.44
CA PHE A 336 6.71 -0.53 1.24
C PHE A 336 5.75 -1.74 1.17
N GLU A 337 5.42 -2.15 -0.04
CA GLU A 337 4.50 -3.26 -0.27
C GLU A 337 4.91 -4.08 -1.49
N SER A 338 4.73 -5.39 -1.48
CA SER A 338 5.12 -6.22 -2.63
C SER A 338 4.09 -6.18 -3.76
N ASN A 339 2.81 -6.13 -3.42
CA ASN A 339 1.69 -6.40 -4.33
C ASN A 339 1.78 -7.80 -4.98
N PHE A 340 2.45 -8.76 -4.34
CA PHE A 340 2.61 -10.09 -4.90
C PHE A 340 1.31 -10.90 -4.83
N PRO A 341 1.04 -11.76 -5.83
CA PRO A 341 1.87 -12.04 -7.01
C PRO A 341 1.50 -11.20 -8.24
N VAL A 342 0.74 -10.11 -8.10
CA VAL A 342 0.36 -9.25 -9.25
C VAL A 342 1.60 -8.71 -9.94
N ASP A 343 2.60 -8.28 -9.15
CA ASP A 343 3.86 -7.74 -9.65
C ASP A 343 4.85 -8.82 -10.14
N LYS A 344 4.63 -10.10 -9.79
CA LYS A 344 5.56 -11.22 -10.05
C LYS A 344 5.85 -11.44 -11.54
N GLY A 345 4.95 -11.01 -12.44
CA GLY A 345 5.19 -11.06 -13.88
C GLY A 345 6.27 -10.09 -14.39
N SER A 346 6.67 -9.11 -13.57
CA SER A 346 7.59 -8.04 -13.95
C SER A 346 8.97 -8.16 -13.30
N PHE A 347 9.08 -8.77 -12.11
CA PHE A 347 10.33 -8.99 -11.39
C PHE A 347 10.13 -9.98 -10.24
N ASP A 348 11.24 -10.50 -9.71
CA ASP A 348 11.25 -11.42 -8.57
C ASP A 348 11.11 -10.68 -7.22
N TYR A 349 10.57 -11.38 -6.20
CA TYR A 349 10.30 -10.84 -4.86
C TYR A 349 11.56 -10.29 -4.19
N SER A 350 12.68 -11.03 -4.26
CA SER A 350 13.94 -10.63 -3.64
C SER A 350 14.53 -9.38 -4.29
N ILE A 351 14.37 -9.25 -5.61
CA ILE A 351 14.83 -8.12 -6.40
C ILE A 351 14.03 -6.85 -6.06
N LEU A 352 12.71 -6.98 -5.87
CA LEU A 352 11.86 -5.87 -5.44
C LEU A 352 12.29 -5.33 -4.07
N TRP A 353 12.49 -6.21 -3.07
CA TRP A 353 12.92 -5.77 -1.74
C TRP A 353 14.33 -5.17 -1.72
N ASN A 354 15.25 -5.65 -2.57
CA ASN A 354 16.51 -4.95 -2.82
C ASN A 354 16.28 -3.56 -3.42
N ALA A 355 15.30 -3.39 -4.31
CA ALA A 355 14.98 -2.08 -4.88
C ALA A 355 14.45 -1.11 -3.81
N PHE A 356 13.59 -1.57 -2.91
CA PHE A 356 13.16 -0.79 -1.75
C PHE A 356 14.33 -0.36 -0.85
N LYS A 357 15.28 -1.26 -0.57
CA LYS A 357 16.49 -0.92 0.21
C LYS A 357 17.35 0.13 -0.48
N ARG A 358 17.42 0.12 -1.82
CA ARG A 358 18.08 1.18 -2.60
C ARG A 358 17.31 2.50 -2.62
N LEU A 359 15.98 2.46 -2.57
CA LEU A 359 15.15 3.67 -2.48
C LEU A 359 15.30 4.34 -1.11
N ALA A 360 15.40 3.54 -0.05
CA ALA A 360 15.64 4.00 1.31
C ALA A 360 17.13 4.30 1.61
N ALA A 361 18.03 4.19 0.63
CA ALA A 361 19.44 4.48 0.82
C ALA A 361 19.63 5.95 1.24
N GLY A 362 20.20 6.18 2.43
CA GLY A 362 20.36 7.50 3.02
C GLY A 362 19.29 7.88 4.05
N ALA A 363 18.23 7.08 4.20
CA ALA A 363 17.29 7.21 5.31
C ALA A 363 17.99 6.91 6.65
N SER A 364 17.57 7.59 7.71
CA SER A 364 17.97 7.25 9.08
C SER A 364 17.49 5.85 9.48
N ALA A 365 18.04 5.31 10.58
CA ALA A 365 17.60 4.02 11.12
C ALA A 365 16.10 4.02 11.48
N THR A 366 15.57 5.13 12.00
CA THR A 366 14.15 5.29 12.34
C THR A 366 13.26 5.38 11.11
N GLU A 367 13.68 6.09 10.06
CA GLU A 367 12.94 6.15 8.80
C GLU A 367 12.95 4.79 8.10
N THR A 368 14.10 4.10 8.13
CA THR A 368 14.22 2.72 7.61
C THR A 368 13.26 1.79 8.36
N ALA A 369 13.27 1.81 9.69
CA ALA A 369 12.34 0.99 10.47
C ALA A 369 10.87 1.31 10.15
N SER A 370 10.52 2.59 9.99
CA SER A 370 9.17 3.01 9.59
C SER A 370 8.75 2.46 8.22
N LEU A 371 9.60 2.62 7.20
CA LEU A 371 9.28 2.24 5.83
C LEU A 371 9.13 0.74 5.62
N PHE A 372 9.94 -0.06 6.32
CA PHE A 372 9.96 -1.51 6.17
C PHE A 372 9.07 -2.23 7.18
N HIS A 373 8.77 -1.64 8.34
CA HIS A 373 8.13 -2.36 9.44
C HIS A 373 7.11 -1.51 10.23
N ASP A 374 7.56 -0.45 10.90
CA ASP A 374 6.79 0.18 11.99
C ASP A 374 5.52 0.86 11.48
N THR A 375 5.56 1.54 10.33
CA THR A 375 4.37 2.21 9.78
C THR A 375 3.26 1.19 9.48
N ALA A 376 3.61 0.03 8.91
CA ALA A 376 2.64 -1.03 8.63
C ALA A 376 2.15 -1.68 9.93
N ALA A 377 3.07 -1.95 10.88
CA ALA A 377 2.73 -2.50 12.19
C ALA A 377 1.75 -1.62 12.96
N ASP A 378 1.98 -0.30 12.94
CA ASP A 378 1.17 0.68 13.65
C ASP A 378 -0.18 0.91 12.98
N PHE A 379 -0.19 1.06 11.65
CA PHE A 379 -1.41 1.31 10.87
C PHE A 379 -2.39 0.13 10.96
N TYR A 380 -1.89 -1.10 10.82
CA TYR A 380 -2.71 -2.31 10.88
C TYR A 380 -2.81 -2.93 12.27
N GLY A 381 -2.16 -2.36 13.30
CA GLY A 381 -2.22 -2.87 14.67
C GLY A 381 -1.67 -4.29 14.81
N LEU A 382 -0.53 -4.58 14.18
CA LEU A 382 0.08 -5.92 14.10
C LEU A 382 1.06 -6.20 15.24
N ALA A 383 1.51 -5.18 15.97
CA ALA A 383 2.32 -5.39 17.16
C ALA A 383 1.48 -6.14 18.21
N GLY A 384 1.93 -7.34 18.58
CA GLY A 384 1.30 -8.18 19.59
C GLY A 384 1.00 -7.38 20.87
N ASP A 385 -0.17 -7.66 21.45
CA ASP A 385 -0.76 -7.08 22.66
C ASP A 385 0.24 -6.49 23.67
N GLN A 386 0.61 -5.23 23.46
CA GLN A 386 1.30 -4.36 24.44
C GLN A 386 0.67 -2.95 24.48
N ARG A 387 -0.36 -2.69 23.67
CA ARG A 387 -1.12 -1.44 23.75
C ARG A 387 -2.22 -1.62 24.79
N SER A 388 -1.94 -1.21 26.02
CA SER A 388 -3.00 -0.93 27.01
C SER A 388 -4.07 -0.04 26.37
N PRO A 389 -5.36 -0.28 26.63
CA PRO A 389 -6.44 0.49 26.02
C PRO A 389 -6.26 1.97 26.36
N VAL A 390 -6.24 2.81 25.32
CA VAL A 390 -6.33 4.26 25.46
C VAL A 390 -7.60 4.56 26.27
N PRO A 391 -7.53 5.33 27.38
CA PRO A 391 -8.73 5.65 28.13
C PRO A 391 -9.68 6.44 27.24
N ALA A 392 -10.93 5.99 27.16
CA ALA A 392 -12.00 6.76 26.55
C ALA A 392 -12.00 8.17 27.17
N ALA A 393 -11.91 9.19 26.33
CA ALA A 393 -12.11 10.56 26.75
C ALA A 393 -13.51 10.64 27.40
N ARG A 394 -13.53 11.08 28.67
CA ARG A 394 -14.76 11.31 29.44
C ARG A 394 -15.53 12.51 28.91
#